data_AF-B9T9F9-F1
#
_entry.id   AF-B9T9F9-F1
#
_cell.length_a   1.000
_cell.length_b   1.000
_cell.length_c   1.000
_cell.angle_alpha   90.00
_cell.angle_beta   90.00
_cell.angle_gamma   90.00
#
_symmetry.space_group_name_H-M   'P 1'
#
loop_
_entity.id
_entity.type
_entity.pdbx_description
1 polymer ?
#
loop_
_entity_poly.entity_id
_entity_poly.type
_entity_poly.pdbx_seq_one_letter_code
_entity_poly.pdbx_strand_id
1 'polypeptide(L)' 'MNTTHDPVDGLNAPIFSAHAISLAVGAIRRAQGKLLPRDCAEYSAEWLAVIEEFARDVTRALDAL' A
#
# COMPACT_ATOMS: atom_id res chain seq x y z
N MET A 1 -2.14 -23.72 34.15
CA MET A 1 -3.10 -23.94 33.05
C MET A 1 -2.78 -22.96 31.95
N ASN A 2 -2.57 -23.50 30.76
CA ASN A 2 -1.99 -22.86 29.59
C ASN A 2 -2.94 -21.77 29.06
N THR A 3 -2.53 -20.50 29.09
CA THR A 3 -3.11 -19.51 28.18
C THR A 3 -2.46 -19.74 26.84
N THR A 4 -3.04 -20.63 26.05
CA THR A 4 -2.69 -20.79 24.64
C THR A 4 -2.98 -19.44 23.98
N HIS A 5 -1.92 -18.64 23.86
CA HIS A 5 -1.86 -17.52 22.94
C HIS A 5 -1.82 -18.18 21.56
N ASP A 6 -2.98 -18.51 21.01
CA ASP A 6 -3.07 -18.92 19.61
C ASP A 6 -2.48 -17.77 18.78
N PRO A 7 -1.36 -17.99 18.09
CA PRO A 7 -0.82 -16.95 17.26
C PRO A 7 -1.78 -16.81 16.07
N VAL A 8 -2.18 -15.57 15.81
CA VAL A 8 -2.82 -15.14 14.55
C VAL A 8 -1.79 -15.25 13.41
N ASP A 9 -1.14 -16.41 13.26
CA ASP A 9 -0.03 -16.65 12.32
C ASP A 9 -0.49 -17.34 11.02
N GLY A 10 -1.78 -17.66 10.89
CA GLY A 10 -2.25 -18.51 9.79
C GLY A 10 -2.96 -17.82 8.62
N LEU A 11 -3.53 -16.63 8.82
CA LEU A 11 -4.34 -15.97 7.80
C LEU A 11 -3.82 -14.54 7.63
N ASN A 12 -3.41 -14.18 6.40
CA ASN A 12 -3.17 -12.81 5.91
C ASN A 12 -1.74 -12.23 5.95
N ALA A 13 -0.68 -12.97 6.32
CA ALA A 13 0.69 -12.40 6.28
C ALA A 13 1.08 -11.73 4.94
N PRO A 14 0.73 -12.26 3.75
CA PRO A 14 0.97 -11.60 2.47
C PRO A 14 0.12 -10.34 2.26
N ILE A 15 -1.12 -10.34 2.75
CA ILE A 15 -2.05 -9.19 2.65
C ILE A 15 -1.60 -8.06 3.58
N PHE A 16 -1.14 -8.41 4.78
CA PHE A 16 -0.52 -7.46 5.71
C PHE A 16 0.74 -6.85 5.12
N SER A 17 1.56 -7.65 4.42
CA SER A 17 2.74 -7.15 3.69
C SER A 17 2.35 -6.18 2.57
N ALA A 18 1.38 -6.52 1.72
CA ALA A 18 0.94 -5.66 0.63
C ALA A 18 0.33 -4.33 1.13
N HIS A 19 -0.45 -4.38 2.22
CA HIS A 19 -0.99 -3.17 2.84
C HIS A 19 0.11 -2.28 3.43
N ALA A 20 1.06 -2.86 4.17
CA ALA A 20 2.20 -2.13 4.72
C ALA A 20 3.06 -1.48 3.61
N ILE A 21 3.28 -2.20 2.50
CA ILE A 21 4.00 -1.68 1.33
C ILE A 21 3.25 -0.51 0.71
N SER A 22 1.92 -0.61 0.53
CA SER A 22 1.10 0.50 0.01
C SER A 22 1.19 1.76 0.88
N LEU A 23 1.19 1.59 2.22
CA LEU A 23 1.39 2.70 3.15
C LEU A 23 2.79 3.32 3.04
N ALA A 24 3.83 2.48 2.96
CA ALA A 24 5.21 2.93 2.83
C ALA A 24 5.45 3.69 1.51
N VAL A 25 4.95 3.15 0.38
CA VAL A 25 4.99 3.81 -0.93
C VAL A 25 4.27 5.16 -0.88
N GLY A 26 3.10 5.21 -0.23
CA GLY A 26 2.35 6.46 -0.05
C GLY A 26 3.13 7.52 0.75
N ALA A 27 3.84 7.10 1.81
CA ALA A 27 4.67 8.00 2.60
C ALA A 27 5.86 8.55 1.78
N ILE A 28 6.53 7.69 1.00
CA ILE A 28 7.66 8.07 0.15
C ILE A 28 7.21 9.05 -0.95
N ARG A 29 6.09 8.78 -1.64
CA ARG A 29 5.53 9.70 -2.65
C ARG A 29 5.27 11.08 -2.07
N ARG A 30 4.68 11.16 -0.87
CA ARG A 30 4.49 12.45 -0.19
C ARG A 30 5.80 13.15 0.14
N ALA A 31 6.83 12.43 0.58
CA ALA A 31 8.16 13.00 0.81
C ALA A 31 8.80 13.55 -0.48
N GLN A 32 8.44 12.98 -1.64
CA GLN A 32 8.84 13.46 -2.97
C GLN A 32 7.96 14.62 -3.50
N GLY A 33 6.96 15.08 -2.74
CA GLY A 33 6.01 16.10 -3.19
C GLY A 33 5.01 15.60 -4.24
N LYS A 34 4.88 14.29 -4.43
CA LYS A 34 3.91 13.70 -5.36
C LYS A 34 2.53 13.53 -4.70
N LEU A 35 1.49 13.67 -5.51
CA LEU A 35 0.11 13.41 -5.11
C LEU A 35 -0.13 11.92 -4.85
N LEU A 36 -1.08 11.64 -3.95
CA LEU A 36 -1.69 10.34 -3.75
C LEU A 36 -3.10 10.33 -4.33
N PRO A 37 -3.66 9.15 -4.66
CA PRO A 37 -5.02 9.07 -5.21
C PRO A 37 -6.07 9.76 -4.33
N ARG A 38 -5.92 9.72 -3.01
CA ARG A 38 -6.83 10.39 -2.06
C ARG A 38 -6.77 11.92 -2.08
N ASP A 39 -5.72 12.49 -2.66
CA ASP A 39 -5.53 13.93 -2.75
C ASP A 39 -6.17 14.51 -4.04
N CYS A 40 -6.68 13.65 -4.94
CA CYS A 40 -7.34 14.02 -6.19
C CYS A 40 -8.87 13.83 -6.12
N ALA A 41 -9.62 14.57 -6.94
CA ALA A 41 -11.05 14.32 -7.11
C ALA A 41 -11.28 12.94 -7.73
N GLU A 42 -12.04 12.08 -7.05
CA GLU A 42 -12.27 10.70 -7.46
C GLU A 42 -12.84 10.62 -8.90
N TYR A 43 -12.34 9.67 -9.69
CA TYR A 43 -12.68 9.47 -11.11
C TYR A 43 -12.35 10.63 -12.07
N SER A 44 -11.68 11.69 -11.61
CA SER A 44 -11.11 12.68 -12.52
C SER A 44 -9.97 12.09 -13.37
N ALA A 45 -9.63 12.74 -14.48
CA ALA A 45 -8.48 12.36 -15.30
C ALA A 45 -7.16 12.39 -14.50
N GLU A 46 -7.02 13.37 -13.59
CA GLU A 46 -5.87 13.47 -12.69
C GLU A 46 -5.81 12.29 -11.72
N TRP A 47 -6.95 11.93 -11.11
CA TRP A 47 -7.03 10.77 -10.23
C TRP A 47 -6.67 9.47 -10.96
N LEU A 48 -7.16 9.28 -12.19
CA LEU A 48 -6.82 8.10 -13.02
C LEU A 48 -5.32 8.02 -13.31
N ALA A 49 -4.68 9.14 -13.61
CA ALA A 49 -3.24 9.19 -13.84
C ALA A 49 -2.44 8.89 -12.54
N VAL A 50 -2.85 9.49 -11.42
CA VAL A 50 -2.19 9.32 -10.13
C VAL A 50 -2.36 7.90 -9.58
N ILE A 51 -3.54 7.29 -9.72
CA ILE A 51 -3.77 5.92 -9.24
C ILE A 51 -3.02 4.89 -10.08
N GLU A 52 -2.89 5.09 -11.39
CA GLU A 52 -2.12 4.21 -12.25
C GLU A 52 -0.61 4.30 -11.93
N GLU A 53 -0.08 5.52 -11.70
CA GLU A 53 1.30 5.70 -11.24
C GLU A 53 1.53 5.07 -9.86
N PHE A 54 0.61 5.29 -8.91
CA PHE A 54 0.69 4.72 -7.57
C PHE A 54 0.67 3.19 -7.59
N ALA A 55 -0.19 2.57 -8.41
CA ALA A 55 -0.24 1.13 -8.58
C ALA A 55 1.09 0.58 -9.11
N ARG A 56 1.71 1.24 -10.10
CA ARG A 56 3.04 0.86 -10.61
C ARG A 56 4.13 0.92 -9.54
N ASP A 57 4.10 1.95 -8.68
CA ASP A 57 5.05 2.06 -7.57
C ASP A 57 4.88 0.91 -6.56
N VAL A 58 3.65 0.55 -6.23
CA VAL A 58 3.34 -0.58 -5.31
C VAL A 58 3.76 -1.92 -5.92
N THR A 59 3.44 -2.17 -7.19
CA THR A 59 3.87 -3.40 -7.89
C THR A 59 5.38 -3.53 -7.91
N ARG A 60 6.10 -2.45 -8.24
CA ARG A 60 7.58 -2.44 -8.21
C ARG A 60 8.14 -2.75 -6.82
N ALA A 61 7.51 -2.24 -5.77
CA ALA A 61 7.93 -2.51 -4.40
C ALA A 61 7.64 -3.97 -3.99
N LEU A 62 6.54 -4.56 -4.48
CA LEU A 62 6.22 -5.98 -4.27
C LEU A 62 7.19 -6.90 -5.01
N ASP A 63 7.55 -6.57 -6.25
CA ASP A 63 8.47 -7.36 -7.09
C ASP A 63 9.93 -7.32 -6.61
N ALA A 64 10.28 -6.35 -5.76
CA ALA A 64 11.64 -6.16 -5.23
C ALA A 64 11.93 -6.97 -3.95
N LEU A 65 10.94 -7.72 -3.45
CA LEU A 65 11.03 -8.60 -2.26
C LEU A 65 11.35 -10.03 -2.65
#